data_AF-A0A5R8KDQ3-F1
#
_entry.id   AF-A0A5R8KDQ3-F1
#
_cell.length_a   1.000
_cell.length_b   1.000
_cell.length_c   1.000
_cell.angle_alpha   90.00
_cell.angle_beta   90.00
_cell.angle_gamma   90.00
#
_symmetry.space_group_name_H-M   'P 1'
#
loop_
_entity.id
_entity.type
_entity.pdbx_description
1 polymer ?
#
loop_
_entity_poly.entity_id
_entity_poly.type
_entity_poly.pdbx_seq_one_letter_code
_entity_poly.pdbx_strand_id
1 'polypeptide(L)'
;MKFLLAALCCLVTTAAPSADEPFRPEAGKFPPLEKAHAYRGQLVFVDHANRRGSIRVQSTGVFRFSAPHPFAMLPYGVIRYHGAPADLRDIPLGTVLHVRAFLPPDPKIAAVPVLPVNNREKISSYGAAGTAPAENHVLLLEDEPSYCQRVGLVWKLKEMDLKNHEGMIVASREPKTGGDGNASEETMTFDAATRIWRGRECLAPADLVAEGVWPASGKKSLDGQTVLLGITWKPTPGGVFNRFHISDLWLDDAATQRAARQQTETHKTFIRSRWMPAWVDAVEYGKFGRATVTATLFGGMDATLYADFQKDRQVLMNGAENTLKHTEGGTAGPAQMASKGPILDVTKTSGEAPLGSSGIQIRFETDLITEGMRPARIVRVRPTSWPDVHMPREEYLNSGSSNLEDRFPTPAIFPKY
;
A
#
# COMPACT_ATOMS: atom_id res chain seq x y z
N MET A 1 -39.67 -61.32 -33.55
CA MET A 1 -39.39 -60.62 -32.28
C MET A 1 -38.58 -59.38 -32.62
N LYS A 2 -39.19 -58.19 -32.50
CA LYS A 2 -38.61 -56.89 -32.82
C LYS A 2 -37.78 -56.41 -31.61
N PHE A 3 -36.57 -55.91 -31.80
CA PHE A 3 -35.94 -55.05 -30.80
C PHE A 3 -35.44 -53.76 -31.44
N LEU A 4 -36.00 -52.67 -30.92
CA LEU A 4 -35.80 -51.27 -31.27
C LEU A 4 -34.38 -50.82 -30.93
N LEU A 5 -33.82 -50.01 -31.83
CA LEU A 5 -32.65 -49.17 -31.59
C LEU A 5 -33.14 -47.87 -30.95
N ALA A 6 -32.76 -47.61 -29.69
CA ALA A 6 -33.06 -46.34 -29.02
C ALA A 6 -31.89 -45.37 -29.25
N ALA A 7 -32.17 -44.26 -29.94
CA ALA A 7 -31.23 -43.15 -30.14
C ALA A 7 -31.18 -42.26 -28.88
N LEU A 8 -29.99 -42.07 -28.33
CA LEU A 8 -29.73 -41.19 -27.19
C LEU A 8 -29.45 -39.77 -27.70
N CYS A 9 -30.44 -38.88 -27.61
CA CYS A 9 -30.26 -37.45 -27.83
C CYS A 9 -29.64 -36.80 -26.58
N CYS A 10 -28.35 -36.46 -26.64
CA CYS A 10 -27.72 -35.59 -25.64
C CYS A 10 -28.10 -34.13 -25.92
N LEU A 11 -29.03 -33.59 -25.12
CA LEU A 11 -29.25 -32.14 -25.02
C LEU A 11 -28.05 -31.52 -24.29
N VAL A 12 -27.24 -30.76 -25.03
CA VAL A 12 -26.22 -29.87 -24.45
C VAL A 12 -26.94 -28.60 -23.98
N THR A 13 -27.18 -28.50 -22.68
CA THR A 13 -27.60 -27.25 -22.05
C THR A 13 -26.36 -26.38 -21.83
N THR A 14 -26.22 -25.32 -22.62
CA THR A 14 -25.23 -24.27 -22.37
C THR A 14 -25.67 -23.46 -21.15
N ALA A 15 -25.09 -23.76 -19.99
CA ALA A 15 -25.20 -22.89 -18.83
C ALA A 15 -24.51 -21.55 -19.16
N ALA A 16 -25.28 -20.47 -19.21
CA ALA A 16 -24.73 -19.12 -19.24
C ALA A 16 -23.92 -18.89 -17.96
N PRO A 17 -22.72 -18.29 -18.01
CA PRO A 17 -21.97 -17.97 -16.82
C PRO A 17 -22.78 -17.01 -15.95
N SER A 18 -23.01 -17.42 -14.70
CA SER A 18 -23.47 -16.51 -13.64
C SER A 18 -22.53 -15.32 -13.61
N ALA A 19 -23.05 -14.10 -13.66
CA ALA A 19 -22.25 -12.92 -13.35
C ALA A 19 -21.76 -13.10 -11.91
N ASP A 20 -20.46 -13.34 -11.73
CA ASP A 20 -19.86 -13.49 -10.41
C ASP A 20 -20.21 -12.27 -9.55
N GLU A 21 -20.69 -12.51 -8.34
CA GLU A 21 -20.97 -11.43 -7.39
C GLU A 21 -19.69 -10.61 -7.14
N PRO A 22 -19.77 -9.27 -7.05
CA PRO A 22 -18.61 -8.43 -6.83
C PRO A 22 -17.90 -8.77 -5.52
N PHE A 23 -16.61 -9.11 -5.57
CA PHE A 23 -15.86 -9.59 -4.42
C PHE A 23 -15.62 -8.48 -3.38
N ARG A 24 -15.85 -8.81 -2.10
CA ARG A 24 -15.55 -7.98 -0.93
C ARG A 24 -14.67 -8.76 0.06
N PRO A 25 -13.69 -8.11 0.71
CA PRO A 25 -12.92 -8.75 1.77
C PRO A 25 -13.83 -9.11 2.96
N GLU A 26 -13.57 -10.27 3.57
CA GLU A 26 -14.27 -10.76 4.75
C GLU A 26 -13.44 -10.50 6.02
N ALA A 27 -14.12 -10.20 7.13
CA ALA A 27 -13.45 -10.05 8.42
C ALA A 27 -12.73 -11.34 8.83
N GLY A 28 -11.49 -11.22 9.31
CA GLY A 28 -10.67 -12.36 9.72
C GLY A 28 -10.07 -13.20 8.58
N LYS A 29 -10.17 -12.73 7.32
CA LYS A 29 -9.56 -13.41 6.16
C LYS A 29 -8.72 -12.44 5.34
N PHE A 30 -7.55 -12.89 4.90
CA PHE A 30 -6.72 -12.14 3.95
C PHE A 30 -7.27 -12.37 2.54
N PRO A 31 -7.66 -11.32 1.80
CA PRO A 31 -8.21 -11.47 0.46
C PRO A 31 -7.10 -11.81 -0.56
N PRO A 32 -7.40 -12.66 -1.57
CA PRO A 32 -6.44 -12.98 -2.63
C PRO A 32 -6.16 -11.76 -3.50
N LEU A 33 -4.88 -11.52 -3.80
CA LEU A 33 -4.42 -10.34 -4.56
C LEU A 33 -5.00 -10.29 -5.97
N GLU A 34 -5.26 -11.45 -6.56
CA GLU A 34 -5.77 -11.62 -7.93
C GLU A 34 -7.19 -11.05 -8.07
N LYS A 35 -7.94 -10.97 -6.97
CA LYS A 35 -9.28 -10.36 -6.95
C LYS A 35 -9.24 -8.84 -6.76
N ALA A 36 -8.07 -8.25 -6.50
CA ALA A 36 -7.93 -6.81 -6.32
C ALA A 36 -7.93 -6.09 -7.66
N HIS A 37 -8.72 -5.03 -7.77
CA HIS A 37 -8.67 -4.13 -8.92
C HIS A 37 -7.37 -3.32 -8.89
N ALA A 38 -6.75 -3.15 -10.06
CA ALA A 38 -5.49 -2.44 -10.22
C ALA A 38 -5.68 -1.13 -10.95
N TYR A 39 -5.10 -0.06 -10.41
CA TYR A 39 -5.02 1.24 -11.07
C TYR A 39 -3.76 1.98 -10.62
N ARG A 40 -3.41 3.02 -11.36
CA ARG A 40 -2.25 3.89 -11.12
C ARG A 40 -2.72 5.33 -11.04
N GLY A 41 -2.08 6.16 -10.22
CA GLY A 41 -2.43 7.58 -10.16
C GLY A 41 -1.58 8.40 -9.21
N GLN A 42 -1.77 9.71 -9.23
CA GLN A 42 -1.04 10.66 -8.40
C GLN A 42 -1.65 10.76 -7.00
N LEU A 43 -0.85 10.64 -5.96
CA LEU A 43 -1.24 10.95 -4.58
C LEU A 43 -1.44 12.47 -4.41
N VAL A 44 -2.62 12.90 -3.96
CA VAL A 44 -2.95 14.35 -3.86
C VAL A 44 -3.42 14.78 -2.47
N PHE A 45 -3.78 13.83 -1.60
CA PHE A 45 -4.19 14.09 -0.23
C PHE A 45 -3.83 12.90 0.65
N VAL A 46 -3.42 13.17 1.89
CA VAL A 46 -3.06 12.16 2.89
C VAL A 46 -3.66 12.56 4.24
N ASP A 47 -4.40 11.63 4.83
CA ASP A 47 -4.77 11.60 6.25
C ASP A 47 -4.12 10.35 6.84
N HIS A 48 -2.83 10.49 7.20
CA HIS A 48 -2.00 9.36 7.64
C HIS A 48 -2.55 8.71 8.91
N ALA A 49 -3.17 9.50 9.80
CA ALA A 49 -3.65 9.03 11.08
C ALA A 49 -4.83 8.09 10.92
N ASN A 50 -5.70 8.34 9.95
CA ASN A 50 -6.82 7.46 9.61
C ASN A 50 -6.51 6.49 8.46
N ARG A 51 -5.24 6.42 8.04
CA ARG A 51 -4.75 5.58 6.93
C ARG A 51 -5.59 5.71 5.66
N ARG A 52 -5.90 6.95 5.26
CA ARG A 52 -6.69 7.26 4.06
C ARG A 52 -6.08 8.40 3.27
N GLY A 53 -6.49 8.56 2.02
CA GLY A 53 -5.95 9.59 1.15
C GLY A 53 -6.80 9.79 -0.09
N SER A 54 -6.26 10.46 -1.10
CA SER A 54 -6.89 10.54 -2.42
C SER A 54 -5.87 10.40 -3.53
N ILE A 55 -6.25 9.65 -4.56
CA ILE A 55 -5.46 9.41 -5.77
C ILE A 55 -6.19 9.97 -6.96
N ARG A 56 -5.51 10.78 -7.76
CA ARG A 56 -5.98 11.16 -9.09
C ARG A 56 -5.63 10.03 -10.06
N VAL A 57 -6.62 9.25 -10.45
CA VAL A 57 -6.44 8.03 -11.25
C VAL A 57 -6.03 8.38 -12.67
N GLN A 58 -5.00 7.69 -13.17
CA GLN A 58 -4.54 7.80 -14.54
C GLN A 58 -5.62 7.32 -15.49
N SER A 59 -5.94 8.13 -16.50
CA SER A 59 -6.94 7.80 -17.51
C SER A 59 -6.52 8.31 -18.88
N THR A 60 -7.25 7.90 -19.92
CA THR A 60 -7.00 8.29 -21.32
C THR A 60 -7.41 9.73 -21.63
N GLY A 61 -8.24 10.35 -20.79
CA GLY A 61 -8.66 11.74 -20.98
C GLY A 61 -7.77 12.72 -20.24
N VAL A 62 -8.36 13.86 -19.86
CA VAL A 62 -7.58 14.98 -19.32
C VAL A 62 -7.24 14.76 -17.85
N PHE A 63 -6.10 14.12 -17.57
CA PHE A 63 -5.67 13.73 -16.21
C PHE A 63 -5.80 14.86 -15.19
N ARG A 64 -5.41 16.09 -15.56
CA ARG A 64 -5.46 17.24 -14.65
C ARG A 64 -6.88 17.65 -14.20
N PHE A 65 -7.92 17.23 -14.92
CA PHE A 65 -9.32 17.48 -14.57
C PHE A 65 -9.98 16.29 -13.87
N SER A 66 -9.32 15.13 -13.81
CA SER A 66 -9.83 13.99 -13.06
C SER A 66 -9.89 14.36 -11.58
N ALA A 67 -11.09 14.24 -11.00
CA ALA A 67 -11.29 14.44 -9.58
C ALA A 67 -10.41 13.44 -8.78
N PRO A 68 -9.73 13.90 -7.73
CA PRO A 68 -9.12 13.03 -6.74
C PRO A 68 -10.11 11.98 -6.23
N HIS A 69 -9.73 10.71 -6.31
CA HIS A 69 -10.52 9.58 -5.87
C HIS A 69 -10.08 9.16 -4.45
N PRO A 70 -10.93 9.29 -3.42
CA PRO A 70 -10.59 8.91 -2.06
C PRO A 70 -10.36 7.41 -1.90
N PHE A 71 -9.40 7.03 -1.06
CA PHE A 71 -9.12 5.64 -0.70
C PHE A 71 -8.86 5.49 0.79
N ALA A 72 -9.12 4.31 1.35
CA ALA A 72 -8.76 3.91 2.70
C ALA A 72 -7.91 2.64 2.66
N MET A 73 -6.87 2.56 3.47
CA MET A 73 -6.09 1.32 3.61
C MET A 73 -6.91 0.29 4.40
N LEU A 74 -6.86 -0.96 3.96
CA LEU A 74 -7.26 -2.07 4.82
C LEU A 74 -6.36 -2.12 6.07
N PRO A 75 -6.81 -2.70 7.20
CA PRO A 75 -6.00 -2.79 8.41
C PRO A 75 -4.66 -3.50 8.19
N TYR A 76 -4.68 -4.55 7.37
CA TYR A 76 -3.52 -5.33 6.93
C TYR A 76 -2.96 -4.85 5.56
N GLY A 77 -3.35 -3.66 5.12
CA GLY A 77 -2.88 -3.06 3.87
C GLY A 77 -1.39 -2.70 3.96
N VAL A 78 -0.65 -3.09 2.92
CA VAL A 78 0.80 -2.91 2.80
C VAL A 78 1.10 -1.67 1.97
N ILE A 79 2.06 -0.87 2.44
CA ILE A 79 2.54 0.32 1.74
C ILE A 79 4.04 0.14 1.50
N ARG A 80 4.49 0.41 0.27
CA ARG A 80 5.91 0.38 -0.09
C ARG A 80 6.35 1.68 -0.74
N TYR A 81 7.51 2.15 -0.34
CA TYR A 81 8.18 3.33 -0.88
C TYR A 81 9.68 3.03 -1.02
N HIS A 82 10.30 3.45 -2.11
CA HIS A 82 11.72 3.21 -2.38
C HIS A 82 12.16 1.74 -2.23
N GLY A 83 11.30 0.80 -2.60
CA GLY A 83 11.57 -0.64 -2.51
C GLY A 83 11.43 -1.23 -1.10
N ALA A 84 11.00 -0.47 -0.11
CA ALA A 84 10.94 -0.87 1.30
C ALA A 84 9.56 -0.61 1.94
N PRO A 85 9.24 -1.27 3.07
CA PRO A 85 8.05 -0.96 3.87
C PRO A 85 7.95 0.52 4.27
N ALA A 86 6.74 1.07 4.26
CA ALA A 86 6.49 2.48 4.55
C ALA A 86 5.15 2.72 5.26
N ASP A 87 4.98 3.92 5.80
CA ASP A 87 3.67 4.48 6.18
C ASP A 87 3.23 5.56 5.17
N LEU A 88 1.94 5.90 5.14
CA LEU A 88 1.43 6.93 4.22
C LEU A 88 2.13 8.29 4.39
N ARG A 89 2.60 8.61 5.60
CA ARG A 89 3.33 9.86 5.87
C ARG A 89 4.68 9.96 5.18
N ASP A 90 5.26 8.82 4.80
CA ASP A 90 6.59 8.75 4.20
C ASP A 90 6.54 9.10 2.70
N ILE A 91 5.35 9.04 2.08
CA ILE A 91 5.15 9.24 0.65
C ILE A 91 4.87 10.72 0.36
N PRO A 92 5.73 11.40 -0.42
CA PRO A 92 5.47 12.76 -0.84
C PRO A 92 4.18 12.90 -1.66
N LEU A 93 3.48 14.02 -1.48
CA LEU A 93 2.39 14.38 -2.38
C LEU A 93 2.92 14.56 -3.80
N GLY A 94 2.13 14.16 -4.78
CA GLY A 94 2.51 14.16 -6.18
C GLY A 94 3.14 12.86 -6.68
N THR A 95 3.57 11.96 -5.79
CA THR A 95 4.06 10.63 -6.18
C THR A 95 2.99 9.84 -6.92
N VAL A 96 3.38 9.20 -8.01
CA VAL A 96 2.53 8.28 -8.76
C VAL A 96 2.64 6.89 -8.14
N LEU A 97 1.49 6.36 -7.72
CA LEU A 97 1.39 5.10 -6.99
C LEU A 97 0.61 4.06 -7.82
N HIS A 98 1.01 2.81 -7.67
CA HIS A 98 0.27 1.63 -8.08
C HIS A 98 -0.60 1.15 -6.93
N VAL A 99 -1.85 0.87 -7.22
CA VAL A 99 -2.87 0.53 -6.22
C VAL A 99 -3.45 -0.84 -6.54
N ARG A 100 -3.59 -1.67 -5.50
CA ARG A 100 -4.44 -2.87 -5.52
C ARG A 100 -5.51 -2.71 -4.46
N ALA A 101 -6.75 -2.60 -4.89
CA ALA A 101 -7.86 -2.28 -4.01
C ALA A 101 -9.06 -3.19 -4.24
N PHE A 102 -9.92 -3.22 -3.22
CA PHE A 102 -11.18 -3.93 -3.22
C PHE A 102 -12.35 -2.97 -3.01
N LEU A 103 -13.55 -3.48 -3.28
CA LEU A 103 -14.77 -2.87 -2.79
C LEU A 103 -14.76 -2.79 -1.25
N PRO A 104 -15.51 -1.85 -0.64
CA PRO A 104 -15.59 -1.73 0.81
C PRO A 104 -15.99 -3.05 1.46
N PRO A 105 -15.27 -3.54 2.49
CA PRO A 105 -15.67 -4.74 3.22
C PRO A 105 -17.10 -4.63 3.77
N ASP A 106 -17.41 -3.48 4.39
CA ASP A 106 -18.76 -3.10 4.78
C ASP A 106 -19.09 -1.68 4.26
N PRO A 107 -19.98 -1.55 3.26
CA PRO A 107 -20.40 -0.26 2.72
C PRO A 107 -21.01 0.70 3.74
N LYS A 108 -21.61 0.20 4.84
CA LYS A 108 -22.36 1.05 5.80
C LYS A 108 -21.44 1.87 6.69
N ILE A 109 -20.22 1.40 6.91
CA ILE A 109 -19.24 2.00 7.82
C ILE A 109 -17.95 2.43 7.08
N ALA A 110 -18.03 2.59 5.76
CA ALA A 110 -16.89 2.95 4.94
C ALA A 110 -16.35 4.35 5.29
N ALA A 111 -15.03 4.44 5.49
CA ALA A 111 -14.34 5.70 5.83
C ALA A 111 -14.12 6.64 4.62
N VAL A 112 -14.54 6.19 3.43
CA VAL A 112 -14.44 6.86 2.13
C VAL A 112 -15.76 6.67 1.37
N PRO A 113 -16.09 7.54 0.40
CA PRO A 113 -17.32 7.42 -0.37
C PRO A 113 -17.48 6.04 -1.03
N VAL A 114 -18.67 5.46 -0.90
CA VAL A 114 -19.02 4.20 -1.58
C VAL A 114 -19.57 4.51 -2.97
N LEU A 115 -18.92 3.98 -4.00
CA LEU A 115 -19.34 4.18 -5.38
C LEU A 115 -20.08 2.93 -5.92
N PRO A 116 -20.96 3.09 -6.93
CA PRO A 116 -21.57 1.96 -7.62
C PRO A 116 -20.51 1.02 -8.22
N VAL A 117 -20.72 -0.30 -8.22
CA VAL A 117 -19.69 -1.26 -8.68
C VAL A 117 -19.22 -1.00 -10.11
N ASN A 118 -20.14 -0.59 -11.00
CA ASN A 118 -19.82 -0.23 -12.38
C ASN A 118 -19.19 1.17 -12.55
N ASN A 119 -18.80 1.87 -11.47
CA ASN A 119 -18.32 3.25 -11.57
C ASN A 119 -17.02 3.38 -12.38
N ARG A 120 -16.22 2.30 -12.45
CA ARG A 120 -15.03 2.23 -13.32
C ARG A 120 -15.35 2.27 -14.82
N GLU A 121 -16.56 1.88 -15.22
CA GLU A 121 -17.00 1.89 -16.62
C GLU A 121 -17.58 3.25 -17.04
N LYS A 122 -17.86 4.14 -16.07
CA LYS A 122 -18.47 5.43 -16.36
C LYS A 122 -17.45 6.38 -16.97
N ILE A 123 -17.91 7.07 -18.01
CA ILE A 123 -17.18 8.14 -18.67
C ILE A 123 -17.40 9.43 -17.87
N SER A 124 -16.31 10.04 -17.44
CA SER A 124 -16.33 11.38 -16.83
C SER A 124 -16.80 12.44 -17.84
N SER A 125 -17.21 13.61 -17.35
CA SER A 125 -17.57 14.77 -18.19
C SER A 125 -16.48 15.19 -19.19
N TYR A 126 -15.23 14.76 -18.96
CA TYR A 126 -14.07 15.02 -19.80
C TYR A 126 -13.68 13.83 -20.69
N GLY A 127 -14.58 12.88 -20.91
CA GLY A 127 -14.39 11.76 -21.85
C GLY A 127 -13.50 10.62 -21.33
N ALA A 128 -13.00 10.70 -20.10
CA ALA A 128 -12.18 9.65 -19.49
C ALA A 128 -13.03 8.62 -18.75
N ALA A 129 -12.94 7.34 -19.13
CA ALA A 129 -13.44 6.22 -18.32
C ALA A 129 -12.44 5.83 -17.22
N GLY A 130 -12.89 5.11 -16.18
CA GLY A 130 -12.00 4.51 -15.17
C GLY A 130 -11.40 5.45 -14.14
N THR A 131 -11.85 6.72 -14.07
CA THR A 131 -11.25 7.73 -13.19
C THR A 131 -11.64 7.62 -11.71
N ALA A 132 -12.66 6.82 -11.39
CA ALA A 132 -13.16 6.62 -10.03
C ALA A 132 -13.66 5.18 -9.84
N PRO A 133 -12.75 4.19 -9.72
CA PRO A 133 -13.14 2.81 -9.45
C PRO A 133 -13.94 2.70 -8.15
N ALA A 134 -14.81 1.70 -8.03
CA ALA A 134 -15.51 1.45 -6.76
C ALA A 134 -14.59 0.81 -5.71
N GLU A 135 -13.50 0.23 -6.18
CA GLU A 135 -12.48 -0.43 -5.42
C GLU A 135 -11.52 0.59 -4.80
N ASN A 136 -11.88 1.09 -3.62
CA ASN A 136 -11.13 2.12 -2.91
C ASN A 136 -10.65 1.71 -1.51
N HIS A 137 -10.76 0.42 -1.18
CA HIS A 137 -10.19 -0.16 0.03
C HIS A 137 -8.89 -0.91 -0.31
N VAL A 138 -7.77 -0.26 -0.02
CA VAL A 138 -6.46 -0.59 -0.57
C VAL A 138 -5.78 -1.69 0.25
N LEU A 139 -5.40 -2.76 -0.42
CA LEU A 139 -4.53 -3.82 0.11
C LEU A 139 -3.06 -3.50 -0.12
N LEU A 140 -2.71 -2.92 -1.27
CA LEU A 140 -1.32 -2.65 -1.64
C LEU A 140 -1.21 -1.28 -2.30
N LEU A 141 -0.29 -0.48 -1.78
CA LEU A 141 0.05 0.84 -2.31
C LEU A 141 1.57 0.92 -2.50
N GLU A 142 2.02 1.13 -3.74
CA GLU A 142 3.44 1.06 -4.09
C GLU A 142 3.85 2.23 -4.97
N ASP A 143 5.01 2.83 -4.71
CA ASP A 143 5.65 3.69 -5.70
C ASP A 143 6.22 2.89 -6.88
N GLU A 144 6.61 3.60 -7.93
CA GLU A 144 7.09 2.97 -9.16
C GLU A 144 8.30 2.03 -8.93
N PRO A 145 9.36 2.40 -8.17
CA PRO A 145 10.45 1.48 -7.83
C PRO A 145 9.99 0.22 -7.10
N SER A 146 9.12 0.35 -6.09
CA SER A 146 8.63 -0.81 -5.32
C SER A 146 7.80 -1.74 -6.19
N TYR A 147 6.90 -1.18 -7.01
CA TYR A 147 6.10 -1.95 -7.96
C TYR A 147 7.01 -2.70 -8.94
N CYS A 148 7.92 -1.99 -9.60
CA CYS A 148 8.86 -2.56 -10.56
C CYS A 148 9.65 -3.73 -9.95
N GLN A 149 10.23 -3.54 -8.77
CA GLN A 149 10.98 -4.59 -8.09
C GLN A 149 10.11 -5.81 -7.77
N ARG A 150 8.89 -5.61 -7.26
CA ARG A 150 7.97 -6.71 -6.91
C ARG A 150 7.55 -7.53 -8.13
N VAL A 151 7.30 -6.88 -9.26
CA VAL A 151 6.85 -7.56 -10.49
C VAL A 151 7.98 -7.89 -11.46
N GLY A 152 9.25 -7.70 -11.06
CA GLY A 152 10.42 -8.03 -11.87
C GLY A 152 10.60 -7.14 -13.10
N LEU A 153 10.15 -5.88 -13.04
CA LEU A 153 10.29 -4.88 -14.10
C LEU A 153 11.41 -3.86 -13.79
N VAL A 154 11.91 -3.22 -14.84
CA VAL A 154 12.86 -2.10 -14.81
C VAL A 154 12.48 -1.08 -15.90
N TRP A 155 13.01 0.13 -15.80
CA TRP A 155 12.91 1.12 -16.86
C TRP A 155 14.17 1.11 -17.72
N LYS A 156 14.01 1.15 -19.04
CA LYS A 156 15.09 1.35 -20.00
C LYS A 156 14.99 2.73 -20.61
N LEU A 157 16.02 3.54 -20.40
CA LEU A 157 16.10 4.89 -20.95
C LEU A 157 16.59 4.83 -22.39
N LYS A 158 15.85 5.41 -23.34
CA LYS A 158 16.15 5.32 -24.77
C LYS A 158 16.78 6.58 -25.32
N GLU A 159 16.09 7.70 -25.20
CA GLU A 159 16.54 9.00 -25.69
C GLU A 159 16.22 10.06 -24.64
N MET A 160 17.07 11.07 -24.55
CA MET A 160 16.77 12.31 -23.86
C MET A 160 16.94 13.52 -24.76
N ASP A 161 16.20 14.58 -24.46
CA ASP A 161 16.35 15.92 -25.02
C ASP A 161 16.42 16.92 -23.87
N LEU A 162 17.54 17.66 -23.78
CA LEU A 162 17.82 18.61 -22.71
C LEU A 162 17.95 20.03 -23.26
N LYS A 163 17.21 20.98 -22.68
CA LYS A 163 17.30 22.40 -23.03
C LYS A 163 17.08 23.25 -21.78
N ASN A 164 18.00 24.17 -21.49
CA ASN A 164 17.88 25.11 -20.38
C ASN A 164 17.60 24.43 -19.01
N HIS A 165 18.32 23.34 -18.71
CA HIS A 165 18.21 22.56 -17.46
C HIS A 165 16.89 21.79 -17.25
N GLU A 166 16.04 21.71 -18.27
CA GLU A 166 14.84 20.87 -18.28
C GLU A 166 14.75 20.06 -19.58
N GLY A 167 13.97 18.99 -19.57
CA GLY A 167 13.95 18.12 -20.73
C GLY A 167 12.92 17.01 -20.69
N MET A 168 13.02 16.16 -21.71
CA MET A 168 12.21 14.97 -21.87
C MET A 168 13.11 13.74 -21.91
N ILE A 169 12.67 12.66 -21.29
CA ILE A 169 13.26 11.32 -21.41
C ILE A 169 12.19 10.40 -21.99
N VAL A 170 12.54 9.66 -23.03
CA VAL A 170 11.76 8.54 -23.56
C VAL A 170 12.28 7.27 -22.91
N ALA A 171 11.39 6.51 -22.27
CA ALA A 171 11.75 5.26 -21.63
C ALA A 171 10.65 4.20 -21.81
N SER A 172 11.04 2.93 -21.73
CA SER A 172 10.11 1.79 -21.73
C SER A 172 10.24 1.01 -20.43
N ARG A 173 9.11 0.54 -19.90
CA ARG A 173 9.09 -0.35 -18.74
C ARG A 173 9.05 -1.80 -19.20
N GLU A 174 10.06 -2.59 -18.84
CA GLU A 174 10.32 -3.91 -19.39
C GLU A 174 10.68 -4.94 -18.31
N PRO A 175 10.48 -6.24 -18.56
CA PRO A 175 10.99 -7.30 -17.67
C PRO A 175 12.51 -7.22 -17.51
N LYS A 176 12.98 -7.38 -16.26
CA LYS A 176 14.42 -7.37 -15.92
C LYS A 176 15.18 -8.49 -16.63
N THR A 177 14.53 -9.62 -16.89
CA THR A 177 15.10 -10.79 -17.58
C THR A 177 15.14 -10.65 -19.11
N GLY A 178 14.79 -9.48 -19.66
CA GLY A 178 14.66 -9.24 -21.09
C GLY A 178 13.20 -9.32 -21.56
N GLY A 179 12.81 -8.38 -22.42
CA GLY A 179 11.50 -8.33 -23.05
C GLY A 179 11.54 -8.73 -24.53
N ASP A 180 10.38 -8.93 -25.12
CA ASP A 180 10.18 -9.22 -26.55
C ASP A 180 10.34 -7.99 -27.46
N GLY A 181 10.68 -6.82 -26.89
CA GLY A 181 10.85 -5.56 -27.60
C GLY A 181 9.55 -4.77 -27.84
N ASN A 182 8.39 -5.26 -27.37
CA ASN A 182 7.08 -4.65 -27.60
C ASN A 182 6.62 -3.69 -26.49
N ALA A 183 7.51 -3.29 -25.58
CA ALA A 183 7.13 -2.40 -24.48
C ALA A 183 6.80 -1.00 -24.98
N SER A 184 5.65 -0.47 -24.54
CA SER A 184 5.22 0.89 -24.86
C SER A 184 6.21 1.91 -24.32
N GLU A 185 6.62 2.84 -25.17
CA GLU A 185 7.42 3.99 -24.76
C GLU A 185 6.56 5.04 -24.07
N GLU A 186 7.12 5.61 -23.01
CA GLU A 186 6.54 6.72 -22.28
C GLU A 186 7.53 7.89 -22.31
N THR A 187 7.05 9.06 -22.72
CA THR A 187 7.82 10.31 -22.62
C THR A 187 7.52 10.95 -21.28
N MET A 188 8.55 11.18 -20.47
CA MET A 188 8.45 11.82 -19.17
C MET A 188 9.30 13.08 -19.12
N THR A 189 8.86 14.08 -18.37
CA THR A 189 9.65 15.30 -18.11
C THR A 189 10.71 15.04 -17.04
N PHE A 190 11.78 15.81 -17.08
CA PHE A 190 12.72 15.99 -15.96
C PHE A 190 13.17 17.45 -15.91
N ASP A 191 13.64 17.90 -14.76
CA ASP A 191 14.12 19.27 -14.56
C ASP A 191 15.36 19.29 -13.65
N ALA A 192 15.90 20.47 -13.38
CA ALA A 192 17.08 20.64 -12.54
C ALA A 192 16.91 20.07 -11.11
N ALA A 193 15.69 19.85 -10.63
CA ALA A 193 15.40 19.27 -9.33
C ALA A 193 15.30 17.74 -9.35
N THR A 194 15.33 17.10 -10.53
CA THR A 194 15.39 15.64 -10.64
C THR A 194 16.66 15.12 -9.95
N ARG A 195 16.50 14.21 -8.99
CA ARG A 195 17.63 13.62 -8.24
C ARG A 195 18.16 12.40 -8.95
N ILE A 196 19.45 12.35 -9.18
CA ILE A 196 20.12 11.24 -9.86
C ILE A 196 21.02 10.54 -8.86
N TRP A 197 20.76 9.27 -8.62
CA TRP A 197 21.45 8.49 -7.59
C TRP A 197 22.43 7.51 -8.25
N ARG A 198 23.72 7.68 -7.93
CA ARG A 198 24.84 6.83 -8.38
C ARG A 198 25.63 6.37 -7.16
N GLY A 199 25.54 5.09 -6.79
CA GLY A 199 26.13 4.55 -5.58
C GLY A 199 25.73 5.32 -4.31
N ARG A 200 26.61 6.19 -3.81
CA ARG A 200 26.39 7.04 -2.63
C ARG A 200 26.12 8.52 -2.97
N GLU A 201 26.21 8.88 -4.23
CA GLU A 201 26.06 10.25 -4.70
C GLU A 201 24.58 10.59 -4.94
N CYS A 202 24.21 11.84 -4.68
CA CYS A 202 22.95 12.45 -5.10
C CYS A 202 23.31 13.61 -6.01
N LEU A 203 23.23 13.38 -7.31
CA LEU A 203 23.62 14.30 -8.37
C LEU A 203 22.40 15.03 -8.92
N ALA A 204 22.60 16.24 -9.41
CA ALA A 204 21.66 16.96 -10.26
C ALA A 204 21.98 16.71 -11.74
N PRO A 205 21.06 17.00 -12.67
CA PRO A 205 21.35 16.96 -14.11
C PRO A 205 22.57 17.80 -14.50
N ALA A 206 22.79 18.93 -13.81
CA ALA A 206 23.93 19.81 -14.05
C ALA A 206 25.28 19.12 -13.76
N ASP A 207 25.34 18.23 -12.76
CA ASP A 207 26.56 17.49 -12.44
C ASP A 207 26.91 16.50 -13.56
N LEU A 208 25.91 15.80 -14.11
CA LEU A 208 26.12 14.93 -15.26
C LEU A 208 26.53 15.68 -16.53
N VAL A 209 26.07 16.92 -16.70
CA VAL A 209 26.54 17.80 -17.78
C VAL A 209 27.99 18.22 -17.55
N ALA A 210 28.35 18.61 -16.33
CA ALA A 210 29.71 19.00 -15.98
C ALA A 210 30.71 17.84 -16.12
N GLU A 211 30.30 16.61 -15.84
CA GLU A 211 31.07 15.38 -16.07
C GLU A 211 31.15 14.97 -17.56
N GLY A 212 30.40 15.64 -18.45
CA GLY A 212 30.31 15.27 -19.87
C GLY A 212 29.49 14.00 -20.15
N VAL A 213 28.80 13.46 -19.14
CA VAL A 213 27.92 12.30 -19.26
C VAL A 213 26.63 12.70 -19.99
N TRP A 214 26.05 13.86 -19.70
CA TRP A 214 24.88 14.40 -20.43
C TRP A 214 25.30 15.60 -21.29
N PRO A 215 24.62 15.87 -22.42
CA PRO A 215 24.94 17.03 -23.25
C PRO A 215 24.52 18.33 -22.55
N ALA A 216 25.22 19.44 -22.79
CA ALA A 216 24.80 20.75 -22.27
C ALA A 216 23.44 21.20 -22.84
N SER A 217 23.13 20.81 -24.07
CA SER A 217 21.80 20.90 -24.67
C SER A 217 21.67 19.96 -25.87
N GLY A 218 20.44 19.60 -26.22
CA GLY A 218 20.09 18.79 -27.37
C GLY A 218 19.80 17.33 -27.01
N LYS A 219 19.72 16.51 -28.06
CA LYS A 219 19.37 15.11 -27.95
C LYS A 219 20.57 14.22 -27.65
N LYS A 220 20.36 13.17 -26.87
CA LYS A 220 21.33 12.10 -26.61
C LYS A 220 20.63 10.75 -26.50
N SER A 221 21.18 9.74 -27.17
CA SER A 221 20.83 8.34 -26.92
C SER A 221 21.31 7.92 -25.52
N LEU A 222 20.47 7.18 -24.81
CA LEU A 222 20.75 6.56 -23.52
C LEU A 222 20.93 5.03 -23.64
N ASP A 223 20.92 4.51 -24.86
CA ASP A 223 21.31 3.13 -25.23
C ASP A 223 20.59 2.04 -24.41
N GLY A 224 19.35 2.29 -23.99
CA GLY A 224 18.55 1.35 -23.21
C GLY A 224 19.02 1.20 -21.76
N GLN A 225 19.70 2.20 -21.19
CA GLN A 225 20.21 2.17 -19.83
C GLN A 225 19.13 1.75 -18.84
N THR A 226 19.42 0.71 -18.06
CA THR A 226 18.49 0.15 -17.08
C THR A 226 18.54 0.93 -15.78
N VAL A 227 17.39 1.39 -15.31
CA VAL A 227 17.24 2.22 -14.11
C VAL A 227 15.95 1.87 -13.35
N LEU A 228 15.83 2.39 -12.12
CA LEU A 228 14.53 2.61 -11.49
C LEU A 228 14.21 4.10 -11.49
N LEU A 229 12.93 4.43 -11.65
CA LEU A 229 12.44 5.81 -11.72
C LEU A 229 11.48 6.11 -10.58
N GLY A 230 11.71 7.23 -9.91
CA GLY A 230 10.71 7.89 -9.07
C GLY A 230 9.83 8.74 -9.97
N ILE A 231 8.53 8.46 -9.98
CA ILE A 231 7.58 9.12 -10.87
C ILE A 231 6.62 9.97 -10.05
N THR A 232 6.48 11.21 -10.46
CA THR A 232 5.53 12.18 -9.90
C THR A 232 4.70 12.81 -11.02
N TRP A 233 3.69 13.58 -10.66
CA TRP A 233 3.01 14.44 -11.61
C TRP A 233 3.28 15.92 -11.31
N LYS A 234 3.69 16.66 -12.35
CA LYS A 234 3.84 18.12 -12.36
C LYS A 234 3.07 18.68 -13.58
N PRO A 235 2.65 19.96 -13.54
CA PRO A 235 2.16 20.64 -14.74
C PRO A 235 3.20 20.57 -15.86
N THR A 236 2.81 20.06 -17.03
CA THR A 236 3.71 19.94 -18.19
C THR A 236 3.44 21.04 -19.23
N PRO A 237 4.48 21.56 -19.92
CA PRO A 237 4.31 22.37 -21.11
C PRO A 237 3.65 21.60 -22.27
N GLY A 238 3.06 22.35 -23.20
CA GLY A 238 2.59 21.81 -24.49
C GLY A 238 1.20 21.18 -24.50
N GLY A 239 0.39 21.37 -23.46
CA GLY A 239 -1.00 20.91 -23.44
C GLY A 239 -1.17 19.38 -23.42
N VAL A 240 -0.11 18.63 -23.15
CA VAL A 240 -0.19 17.16 -23.03
C VAL A 240 -0.83 16.79 -21.72
N PHE A 241 -1.99 16.16 -21.81
CA PHE A 241 -2.84 15.96 -20.64
C PHE A 241 -2.41 14.81 -19.74
N ASN A 242 -1.62 13.86 -20.22
CA ASN A 242 -1.13 12.72 -19.45
C ASN A 242 0.39 12.54 -19.69
N ARG A 243 1.19 13.35 -19.00
CA ARG A 243 2.65 13.24 -18.99
C ARG A 243 3.12 13.31 -17.54
N PHE A 244 3.99 12.38 -17.16
CA PHE A 244 4.57 12.33 -15.82
C PHE A 244 5.97 12.97 -15.79
N HIS A 245 6.49 13.10 -14.57
CA HIS A 245 7.75 13.74 -14.27
C HIS A 245 8.65 12.80 -13.46
N ILE A 246 9.91 12.68 -13.87
CA ILE A 246 10.93 11.92 -13.16
C ILE A 246 11.43 12.76 -12.00
N SER A 247 11.09 12.38 -10.77
CA SER A 247 11.63 13.00 -9.56
C SER A 247 12.98 12.43 -9.17
N ASP A 248 13.18 11.13 -9.43
CA ASP A 248 14.35 10.38 -9.02
C ASP A 248 14.75 9.38 -10.10
N LEU A 249 16.05 9.20 -10.27
CA LEU A 249 16.63 8.28 -11.24
C LEU A 249 17.75 7.51 -10.53
N TRP A 250 17.53 6.22 -10.26
CA TRP A 250 18.54 5.35 -9.66
C TRP A 250 19.29 4.60 -10.75
N LEU A 251 20.59 4.89 -10.87
CA LEU A 251 21.46 4.38 -11.94
C LEU A 251 22.01 2.98 -11.64
N ASP A 252 22.03 2.55 -10.37
CA ASP A 252 22.64 1.30 -9.95
C ASP A 252 21.98 0.68 -8.70
N ASP A 253 22.30 -0.60 -8.47
CA ASP A 253 21.77 -1.38 -7.35
C ASP A 253 22.23 -0.84 -5.98
N ALA A 254 23.42 -0.26 -5.89
CA ALA A 254 23.91 0.29 -4.63
C ALA A 254 23.07 1.50 -4.18
N ALA A 255 22.69 2.35 -5.12
CA ALA A 255 21.81 3.49 -4.89
C ALA A 255 20.40 3.05 -4.47
N THR A 256 19.80 2.07 -5.15
CA THR A 256 18.47 1.56 -4.81
C THR A 256 18.44 0.86 -3.44
N GLN A 257 19.44 0.02 -3.15
CA GLN A 257 19.56 -0.66 -1.85
C GLN A 257 19.74 0.34 -0.70
N ARG A 258 20.45 1.45 -0.93
CA ARG A 258 20.60 2.50 0.07
C ARG A 258 19.28 3.20 0.36
N ALA A 259 18.53 3.57 -0.68
CA ALA A 259 17.22 4.19 -0.52
C ALA A 259 16.26 3.26 0.25
N ALA A 260 16.23 1.97 -0.13
CA ALA A 260 15.45 0.96 0.57
C ALA A 260 15.87 0.82 2.04
N ARG A 261 17.19 0.77 2.33
CA ARG A 261 17.69 0.68 3.70
C ARG A 261 17.25 1.86 4.56
N GLN A 262 17.36 3.08 4.04
CA GLN A 262 16.95 4.27 4.77
C GLN A 262 15.46 4.25 5.10
N GLN A 263 14.63 3.90 4.12
CA GLN A 263 13.19 3.78 4.31
C GLN A 263 12.83 2.66 5.30
N THR A 264 13.53 1.53 5.25
CA THR A 264 13.39 0.44 6.24
C THR A 264 13.70 0.91 7.66
N GLU A 265 14.76 1.69 7.89
CA GLU A 265 15.06 2.22 9.23
C GLU A 265 13.97 3.19 9.74
N THR A 266 13.48 4.08 8.86
CA THR A 266 12.36 4.98 9.17
C THR A 266 11.14 4.18 9.62
N HIS A 267 10.76 3.17 8.83
CA HIS A 267 9.57 2.37 9.10
C HIS A 267 9.74 1.45 10.32
N LYS A 268 10.93 0.90 10.58
CA LYS A 268 11.20 0.16 11.82
C LYS A 268 10.98 1.02 13.06
N THR A 269 11.45 2.26 13.03
CA THR A 269 11.22 3.22 14.12
C THR A 269 9.73 3.49 14.30
N PHE A 270 9.01 3.67 13.19
CA PHE A 270 7.57 3.83 13.19
C PHE A 270 6.84 2.65 13.84
N ILE A 271 7.10 1.41 13.42
CA ILE A 271 6.44 0.22 14.00
C ILE A 271 6.80 0.03 15.47
N ARG A 272 8.04 0.26 15.88
CA ARG A 272 8.44 0.16 17.30
C ARG A 272 7.66 1.12 18.19
N SER A 273 7.42 2.34 17.71
CA SER A 273 6.64 3.35 18.46
C SER A 273 5.15 3.05 18.51
N ARG A 274 4.56 2.47 17.46
CA ARG A 274 3.09 2.27 17.31
C ARG A 274 2.63 0.84 17.50
N TRP A 275 3.58 -0.04 17.80
CA TRP A 275 3.43 -1.47 18.07
C TRP A 275 3.02 -2.28 16.83
N MET A 276 3.31 -3.57 16.84
CA MET A 276 3.01 -4.47 15.71
C MET A 276 1.49 -4.65 15.58
N PRO A 277 0.88 -4.38 14.42
CA PRO A 277 -0.54 -4.66 14.23
C PRO A 277 -0.77 -6.15 14.00
N ALA A 278 -1.90 -6.64 14.50
CA ALA A 278 -2.35 -8.01 14.38
C ALA A 278 -3.88 -8.05 14.44
N TRP A 279 -4.46 -9.21 14.17
CA TRP A 279 -5.84 -9.49 14.58
C TRP A 279 -5.89 -10.69 15.51
N VAL A 280 -6.99 -10.83 16.23
CA VAL A 280 -7.26 -12.01 17.06
C VAL A 280 -7.93 -13.08 16.22
N ASP A 281 -7.32 -14.26 16.13
CA ASP A 281 -7.89 -15.44 15.49
C ASP A 281 -8.88 -16.15 16.43
N ALA A 282 -8.50 -16.33 17.70
CA ALA A 282 -9.28 -17.06 18.70
C ALA A 282 -8.94 -16.63 20.13
N VAL A 283 -9.85 -16.91 21.07
CA VAL A 283 -9.67 -16.66 22.50
C VAL A 283 -10.14 -17.88 23.30
N GLU A 284 -9.26 -18.40 24.15
CA GLU A 284 -9.55 -19.44 25.13
C GLU A 284 -9.72 -18.79 26.51
N TYR A 285 -10.96 -18.70 27.00
CA TYR A 285 -11.26 -18.05 28.27
C TYR A 285 -10.98 -18.96 29.47
N GLY A 286 -10.24 -18.42 30.43
CA GLY A 286 -10.03 -18.99 31.76
C GLY A 286 -10.95 -18.36 32.81
N LYS A 287 -10.59 -18.55 34.08
CA LYS A 287 -11.31 -17.96 35.22
C LYS A 287 -10.76 -16.56 35.55
N PHE A 288 -11.61 -15.70 36.10
CA PHE A 288 -11.24 -14.40 36.67
C PHE A 288 -10.48 -13.47 35.71
N GLY A 289 -10.90 -13.40 34.45
CA GLY A 289 -10.29 -12.52 33.45
C GLY A 289 -9.09 -13.11 32.70
N ARG A 290 -8.58 -14.26 33.15
CA ARG A 290 -7.49 -14.97 32.46
C ARG A 290 -7.95 -15.48 31.09
N ALA A 291 -7.12 -15.34 30.08
CA ALA A 291 -7.37 -15.87 28.75
C ALA A 291 -6.06 -16.14 27.99
N THR A 292 -6.12 -17.09 27.07
CA THR A 292 -5.09 -17.25 26.03
C THR A 292 -5.66 -16.72 24.70
N VAL A 293 -4.98 -15.74 24.13
CA VAL A 293 -5.35 -15.10 22.86
C VAL A 293 -4.41 -15.60 21.79
N THR A 294 -4.98 -16.09 20.69
CA THR A 294 -4.24 -16.44 19.48
C THR A 294 -4.39 -15.31 18.49
N ALA A 295 -3.28 -14.74 18.01
CA ALA A 295 -3.28 -13.59 17.13
C ALA A 295 -2.29 -13.71 15.97
N THR A 296 -2.71 -13.34 14.76
CA THR A 296 -1.86 -13.32 13.56
C THR A 296 -1.30 -11.92 13.33
N LEU A 297 0.02 -11.78 13.30
CA LEU A 297 0.70 -10.52 13.04
C LEU A 297 0.53 -10.12 11.58
N PHE A 298 0.25 -8.84 11.31
CA PHE A 298 0.12 -8.35 9.93
C PHE A 298 1.47 -8.30 9.22
N GLY A 299 1.41 -8.53 7.91
CA GLY A 299 2.54 -8.58 7.00
C GLY A 299 3.04 -7.20 6.55
N GLY A 300 4.04 -7.22 5.68
CA GLY A 300 4.59 -6.01 5.06
C GLY A 300 5.62 -5.27 5.90
N MET A 301 6.05 -5.80 7.05
CA MET A 301 7.08 -5.21 7.90
C MET A 301 8.46 -5.84 7.65
N ASP A 302 9.51 -5.18 8.14
CA ASP A 302 10.87 -5.75 8.10
C ASP A 302 11.00 -6.99 9.00
N ALA A 303 11.74 -7.99 8.52
CA ALA A 303 11.90 -9.28 9.21
C ALA A 303 12.45 -9.14 10.64
N THR A 304 13.29 -8.13 10.89
CA THR A 304 13.90 -7.90 12.22
C THR A 304 12.88 -7.48 13.27
N LEU A 305 11.72 -6.93 12.87
CA LEU A 305 10.64 -6.61 13.81
C LEU A 305 9.93 -7.87 14.28
N TYR A 306 9.71 -8.84 13.39
CA TYR A 306 9.08 -10.11 13.76
C TYR A 306 9.97 -10.97 14.64
N ALA A 307 11.30 -10.88 14.47
CA ALA A 307 12.27 -11.59 15.29
C ALA A 307 12.17 -11.23 16.79
N ASP A 308 11.52 -10.10 17.12
CA ASP A 308 11.27 -9.68 18.50
C ASP A 308 10.05 -10.37 19.16
N PHE A 309 9.32 -11.22 18.45
CA PHE A 309 8.21 -12.00 19.00
C PHE A 309 8.68 -13.43 19.21
N GLN A 310 8.96 -13.76 20.47
CA GLN A 310 9.55 -15.04 20.87
C GLN A 310 8.79 -15.60 22.06
N LYS A 311 8.79 -16.93 22.19
CA LYS A 311 8.25 -17.63 23.35
C LYS A 311 8.86 -17.09 24.66
N ASP A 312 8.05 -17.08 25.71
CA ASP A 312 8.31 -16.59 27.07
C ASP A 312 8.59 -15.08 27.17
N ARG A 313 8.60 -14.34 26.04
CA ARG A 313 8.77 -12.89 26.04
C ARG A 313 7.52 -12.20 26.56
N GLN A 314 7.71 -11.24 27.47
CA GLN A 314 6.64 -10.36 27.95
C GLN A 314 6.23 -9.36 26.88
N VAL A 315 4.93 -9.26 26.63
CA VAL A 315 4.33 -8.33 25.68
C VAL A 315 3.14 -7.59 26.28
N LEU A 316 2.78 -6.49 25.65
CA LEU A 316 1.55 -5.76 25.88
C LEU A 316 0.66 -5.88 24.64
N MET A 317 -0.65 -6.04 24.84
CA MET A 317 -1.65 -6.10 23.77
C MET A 317 -2.78 -5.11 24.05
N ASN A 318 -3.05 -4.23 23.08
CA ASN A 318 -4.11 -3.23 23.16
C ASN A 318 -5.04 -3.34 21.95
N GLY A 319 -6.34 -3.17 22.18
CA GLY A 319 -7.33 -3.14 21.10
C GLY A 319 -7.12 -1.94 20.18
N ALA A 320 -7.31 -2.14 18.88
CA ALA A 320 -7.22 -1.11 17.87
C ALA A 320 -8.42 -1.13 16.92
N GLU A 321 -8.67 -0.01 16.25
CA GLU A 321 -9.67 0.09 15.18
C GLU A 321 -9.07 -0.22 13.80
N ASN A 322 -9.91 -0.22 12.76
CA ASN A 322 -9.49 -0.48 11.38
C ASN A 322 -8.42 0.50 10.85
N THR A 323 -8.37 1.71 11.41
CA THR A 323 -7.32 2.72 11.15
C THR A 323 -5.99 2.41 11.85
N LEU A 324 -5.95 1.35 12.65
CA LEU A 324 -4.86 0.91 13.50
C LEU A 324 -4.51 1.85 14.67
N LYS A 325 -5.40 2.81 14.99
CA LYS A 325 -5.34 3.59 16.22
C LYS A 325 -5.73 2.71 17.40
N HIS A 326 -4.92 2.72 18.45
CA HIS A 326 -5.21 2.06 19.71
C HIS A 326 -5.58 3.11 20.77
N THR A 327 -6.13 2.64 21.90
CA THR A 327 -6.59 3.54 22.98
C THR A 327 -5.43 3.98 23.86
N GLU A 328 -5.35 5.27 24.21
CA GLU A 328 -4.43 5.78 25.24
C GLU A 328 -5.19 6.26 26.48
N GLY A 329 -4.59 6.02 27.65
CA GLY A 329 -5.10 6.38 28.97
C GLY A 329 -4.89 7.86 29.35
N GLY A 330 -5.10 8.80 28.41
CA GLY A 330 -4.72 10.20 28.61
C GLY A 330 -3.22 10.37 28.84
N THR A 331 -2.81 10.99 29.95
CA THR A 331 -1.39 11.21 30.29
C THR A 331 -0.65 9.93 30.71
N ALA A 332 -1.34 8.81 30.91
CA ALA A 332 -0.74 7.52 31.27
C ALA A 332 -0.30 6.68 30.06
N GLY A 333 -0.65 7.10 28.83
CA GLY A 333 -0.18 6.48 27.60
C GLY A 333 -0.85 5.15 27.24
N PRO A 334 -0.36 4.47 26.18
CA PRO A 334 -0.99 3.29 25.62
C PRO A 334 -0.81 2.03 26.49
N ALA A 335 0.27 1.94 27.25
CA ALA A 335 0.57 0.79 28.12
C ALA A 335 -0.43 0.64 29.28
N GLN A 336 -1.07 1.73 29.71
CA GLN A 336 -2.10 1.73 30.76
C GLN A 336 -3.38 1.02 30.30
N MET A 337 -3.69 1.09 29.00
CA MET A 337 -4.90 0.50 28.42
C MET A 337 -4.66 -0.92 27.88
N ALA A 338 -3.43 -1.42 27.99
CA ALA A 338 -3.02 -2.69 27.41
C ALA A 338 -3.03 -3.81 28.44
N SER A 339 -3.47 -4.98 27.99
CA SER A 339 -3.28 -6.25 28.68
C SER A 339 -1.82 -6.69 28.57
N LYS A 340 -1.31 -7.40 29.58
CA LYS A 340 0.12 -7.75 29.68
C LYS A 340 0.27 -9.24 29.98
N GLY A 341 1.38 -9.81 29.53
CA GLY A 341 1.72 -11.20 29.84
C GLY A 341 2.67 -11.83 28.83
N PRO A 342 3.00 -13.13 29.01
CA PRO A 342 3.95 -13.83 28.17
C PRO A 342 3.36 -14.29 26.83
N ILE A 343 4.21 -14.37 25.82
CA ILE A 343 3.96 -15.21 24.64
C ILE A 343 4.21 -16.67 25.03
N LEU A 344 3.20 -17.51 24.95
CA LEU A 344 3.29 -18.95 25.20
C LEU A 344 3.91 -19.72 24.03
N ASP A 345 3.64 -19.26 22.80
CA ASP A 345 4.11 -19.91 21.58
C ASP A 345 4.13 -18.95 20.38
N VAL A 346 4.99 -19.24 19.41
CA VAL A 346 5.08 -18.53 18.13
C VAL A 346 5.12 -19.55 17.01
N THR A 347 4.09 -19.56 16.18
CA THR A 347 3.99 -20.46 15.04
C THR A 347 4.13 -19.69 13.74
N LYS A 348 4.78 -20.30 12.75
CA LYS A 348 4.90 -19.77 11.40
C LYS A 348 4.21 -20.71 10.42
N THR A 349 3.33 -20.17 9.58
CA THR A 349 2.66 -20.93 8.53
C THR A 349 3.70 -21.53 7.58
N SER A 350 3.46 -22.77 7.15
CA SER A 350 4.24 -23.39 6.09
C SER A 350 3.87 -22.78 4.73
N GLY A 351 4.88 -22.38 3.95
CA GLY A 351 4.69 -21.77 2.63
C GLY A 351 4.63 -20.24 2.66
N GLU A 352 4.21 -19.67 1.54
CA GLU A 352 4.12 -18.21 1.36
C GLU A 352 2.84 -17.68 2.02
N ALA A 353 2.99 -16.68 2.89
CA ALA A 353 1.86 -16.04 3.55
C ALA A 353 1.09 -15.17 2.54
N PRO A 354 -0.26 -15.11 2.61
CA PRO A 354 -1.04 -14.20 1.77
C PRO A 354 -0.65 -12.75 2.06
N LEU A 355 -0.75 -11.89 1.04
CA LEU A 355 -0.41 -10.48 1.18
C LEU A 355 -1.22 -9.82 2.32
N GLY A 356 -0.52 -9.10 3.19
CA GLY A 356 -1.09 -8.51 4.41
C GLY A 356 -0.96 -9.39 5.64
N SER A 357 -0.61 -10.67 5.50
CA SER A 357 -0.22 -11.55 6.61
C SER A 357 1.29 -11.67 6.71
N SER A 358 1.82 -11.77 7.93
CA SER A 358 3.21 -12.17 8.15
C SER A 358 3.41 -13.68 8.07
N GLY A 359 2.32 -14.45 8.12
CA GLY A 359 2.35 -15.89 8.37
C GLY A 359 2.82 -16.25 9.78
N ILE A 360 2.92 -15.28 10.70
CA ILE A 360 3.34 -15.50 12.08
C ILE A 360 2.14 -15.32 13.00
N GLN A 361 1.88 -16.34 13.80
CA GLN A 361 0.85 -16.34 14.83
C GLN A 361 1.51 -16.45 16.20
N ILE A 362 1.00 -15.67 17.15
CA ILE A 362 1.43 -15.70 18.55
C ILE A 362 0.29 -16.22 19.44
N ARG A 363 0.64 -16.99 20.47
CA ARG A 363 -0.26 -17.31 21.58
C ARG A 363 0.16 -16.48 22.79
N PHE A 364 -0.72 -15.62 23.27
CA PHE A 364 -0.47 -14.66 24.34
C PHE A 364 -1.35 -14.97 25.55
N GLU A 365 -0.78 -15.10 26.74
CA GLU A 365 -1.55 -15.22 27.98
C GLU A 365 -1.72 -13.85 28.64
N THR A 366 -2.93 -13.58 29.12
CA THR A 366 -3.24 -12.41 29.96
C THR A 366 -4.12 -12.83 31.13
N ASP A 367 -4.01 -12.14 32.26
CA ASP A 367 -4.95 -12.21 33.39
C ASP A 367 -6.09 -11.18 33.29
N LEU A 368 -5.99 -10.25 32.33
CA LEU A 368 -6.98 -9.21 32.07
C LEU A 368 -7.41 -9.25 30.60
N ILE A 369 -8.45 -10.03 30.28
CA ILE A 369 -9.08 -9.99 28.95
C ILE A 369 -9.98 -8.76 28.81
N THR A 370 -9.98 -8.15 27.63
CA THR A 370 -10.78 -6.94 27.33
C THR A 370 -11.58 -7.12 26.04
N GLU A 371 -12.61 -6.30 25.88
CA GLU A 371 -13.47 -6.25 24.69
C GLU A 371 -12.70 -6.02 23.38
N GLY A 372 -11.53 -5.37 23.45
CA GLY A 372 -10.67 -5.10 22.31
C GLY A 372 -9.99 -6.34 21.72
N MET A 373 -9.97 -7.47 22.44
CA MET A 373 -9.28 -8.71 22.05
C MET A 373 -10.24 -9.85 21.69
N ARG A 374 -11.44 -9.55 21.21
CA ARG A 374 -12.38 -10.57 20.68
C ARG A 374 -11.91 -11.10 19.32
N PRO A 375 -12.31 -12.32 18.90
CA PRO A 375 -12.03 -12.83 17.55
C PRO A 375 -12.39 -11.82 16.45
N ALA A 376 -11.56 -11.76 15.41
CA ALA A 376 -11.58 -10.80 14.31
C ALA A 376 -11.33 -9.32 14.68
N ARG A 377 -11.16 -8.96 15.96
CA ARG A 377 -10.74 -7.61 16.35
C ARG A 377 -9.26 -7.40 16.06
N ILE A 378 -8.92 -6.16 15.74
CA ILE A 378 -7.55 -5.72 15.50
C ILE A 378 -6.92 -5.33 16.84
N VAL A 379 -5.66 -5.68 16.99
CA VAL A 379 -4.86 -5.35 18.17
C VAL A 379 -3.50 -4.80 17.74
N ARG A 380 -2.86 -4.12 18.68
CA ARG A 380 -1.49 -3.65 18.61
C ARG A 380 -0.70 -4.38 19.70
N VAL A 381 0.44 -4.98 19.33
CA VAL A 381 1.25 -5.83 20.21
C VAL A 381 2.66 -5.27 20.35
N ARG A 382 3.11 -5.06 21.59
CA ARG A 382 4.43 -4.51 21.91
C ARG A 382 5.24 -5.48 22.76
N PRO A 383 6.37 -5.99 22.25
CA PRO A 383 7.41 -6.56 23.09
C PRO A 383 7.89 -5.56 24.14
N THR A 384 8.09 -5.99 25.38
CA THR A 384 8.61 -5.12 26.46
C THR A 384 10.00 -4.52 26.17
N SER A 385 10.73 -5.08 25.20
CA SER A 385 12.00 -4.53 24.69
C SER A 385 11.83 -3.32 23.76
N TRP A 386 10.62 -3.06 23.27
CA TRP A 386 10.33 -1.90 22.43
C TRP A 386 10.01 -0.67 23.29
N PRO A 387 10.29 0.55 22.78
CA PRO A 387 10.09 1.77 23.53
C PRO A 387 8.62 1.97 23.90
N ASP A 388 8.38 2.50 25.10
CA ASP A 388 7.07 2.97 25.55
C ASP A 388 6.97 4.46 25.28
N VAL A 389 6.16 4.85 24.31
CA VAL A 389 6.04 6.24 23.86
C VAL A 389 4.58 6.63 23.71
N HIS A 390 4.32 7.92 23.87
CA HIS A 390 3.02 8.52 23.64
C HIS A 390 2.89 8.96 22.18
N MET A 391 1.72 8.74 21.59
CA MET A 391 1.46 9.12 20.22
C MET A 391 0.94 10.57 20.11
N PRO A 392 1.12 11.25 18.96
CA PRO A 392 0.41 12.49 18.68
C PRO A 392 -1.10 12.29 18.80
N ARG A 393 -1.83 13.35 19.18
CA ARG A 393 -3.28 13.29 19.47
C ARG A 393 -4.10 12.66 18.35
N GLU A 394 -3.72 12.90 17.11
CA GLU A 394 -4.43 12.44 15.92
C GLU A 394 -4.33 10.91 15.75
N GLU A 395 -3.31 10.27 16.34
CA GLU A 395 -2.94 8.87 16.10
C GLU A 395 -3.47 7.88 17.14
N TYR A 396 -4.18 8.35 18.17
CA TYR A 396 -4.76 7.48 19.20
C TYR A 396 -6.22 7.82 19.51
N LEU A 397 -6.90 6.89 20.18
CA LEU A 397 -8.24 7.08 20.74
C LEU A 397 -8.13 7.43 22.22
N ASN A 398 -8.64 8.59 22.63
CA ASN A 398 -8.54 9.00 24.02
C ASN A 398 -9.55 8.22 24.89
N SER A 399 -9.07 7.47 25.88
CA SER A 399 -9.92 6.75 26.82
C SER A 399 -10.84 7.74 27.55
N GLY A 400 -12.16 7.63 27.35
CA GLY A 400 -13.15 8.47 28.04
C GLY A 400 -13.52 9.77 27.33
N SER A 401 -12.91 10.11 26.19
CA SER A 401 -13.32 11.30 25.40
C SER A 401 -13.33 11.10 23.89
N SER A 402 -13.01 9.90 23.38
CA SER A 402 -13.12 9.62 21.94
C SER A 402 -14.58 9.61 21.51
N ASN A 403 -14.92 10.35 20.46
CA ASN A 403 -16.26 10.33 19.89
C ASN A 403 -16.40 9.20 18.84
N LEU A 404 -17.60 9.05 18.27
CA LEU A 404 -17.86 8.04 17.24
C LEU A 404 -16.97 8.26 15.99
N GLU A 405 -16.74 9.52 15.61
CA GLU A 405 -15.99 9.89 14.40
C GLU A 405 -14.48 9.63 14.54
N ASP A 406 -13.94 9.68 15.76
CA ASP A 406 -12.55 9.29 16.04
C ASP A 406 -12.31 7.80 15.75
N ARG A 407 -13.32 6.96 16.03
CA ARG A 407 -13.29 5.51 15.81
C ARG A 407 -13.68 5.12 14.39
N PHE A 408 -14.66 5.83 13.83
CA PHE A 408 -15.27 5.59 12.53
C PHE A 408 -15.27 6.89 11.71
N PRO A 409 -14.12 7.27 11.14
CA PRO A 409 -13.98 8.54 10.46
C PRO A 409 -14.89 8.62 9.23
N THR A 410 -15.61 9.73 9.09
CA THR A 410 -16.59 9.92 8.02
C THR A 410 -15.92 10.35 6.71
N PRO A 411 -16.55 10.11 5.53
CA PRO A 411 -16.01 10.58 4.25
C PRO A 411 -16.14 12.09 4.05
N ALA A 412 -16.65 12.86 5.02
CA ALA A 412 -16.95 14.28 4.87
C ALA A 412 -15.72 15.18 4.68
N ILE A 413 -14.52 14.71 5.07
CA ILE A 413 -13.26 15.45 4.86
C ILE A 413 -12.88 15.56 3.38
N PHE A 414 -13.39 14.65 2.54
CA PHE A 414 -13.02 14.62 1.13
C PHE A 414 -13.81 15.67 0.35
N PRO A 415 -13.16 16.42 -0.56
CA PRO A 415 -13.84 17.42 -1.34
C PRO A 415 -14.86 16.78 -2.28
N LYS A 416 -15.98 17.47 -2.49
CA LYS A 416 -16.97 17.13 -3.52
C LYS A 416 -16.59 17.93 -4.77
N TYR A 417 -15.81 17.31 -5.64
CA TYR A 417 -15.36 17.91 -6.91
C TYR A 417 -16.42 17.77 -8.02
#